data_AF-A0A7K6MGY7-F1
#
_entry.id   AF-A0A7K6MGY7-F1
#
_cell.length_a   1.000
_cell.length_b   1.000
_cell.length_c   1.000
_cell.angle_alpha   90.00
_cell.angle_beta   90.00
_cell.angle_gamma   90.00
#
_symmetry.space_group_name_H-M   'P 1'
#
loop_
_entity.id
_entity.type
_entity.pdbx_description
1 polymer ?
#
loop_
_entity_poly.entity_id
_entity_poly.type
_entity_poly.pdbx_seq_one_letter_code
_entity_poly.pdbx_strand_id
1 'polypeptide(L)'
;NVENLEKNFLSSWGKLPEEIKTSYGESYLRQFVSMLKVLQKTYNSDLSLVTNCMEHALTSLHPRTRYSAGWDAKLLYLPISYLPSALSDAL
;
A
#
# COMPACT_ATOMS: atom_id res chain seq x y z
N ASN A 1 -4.57 11.26 5.27
CA ASN A 1 -5.82 11.43 6.06
C ASN A 1 -6.66 10.15 5.94
N VAL A 2 -6.48 9.19 6.84
CA VAL A 2 -7.08 7.84 6.72
C VAL A 2 -8.59 7.84 6.93
N GLU A 3 -9.12 8.77 7.72
CA GLU A 3 -10.57 8.96 7.84
C GLU A 3 -11.22 9.29 6.50
N ASN A 4 -10.54 10.07 5.67
CA ASN A 4 -11.02 10.39 4.33
C ASN A 4 -10.97 9.16 3.41
N LEU A 5 -9.96 8.32 3.58
CA LEU A 5 -9.80 7.08 2.83
C LEU A 5 -10.86 6.03 3.23
N GLU A 6 -11.15 5.92 4.53
CA GLU A 6 -12.26 5.10 5.07
C GLU A 6 -13.60 5.58 4.51
N LYS A 7 -13.89 6.88 4.56
CA LYS A 7 -15.13 7.46 3.98
C LYS A 7 -15.26 7.17 2.48
N ASN A 8 -14.18 7.36 1.73
CA ASN A 8 -14.17 7.10 0.29
C ASN A 8 -14.41 5.61 -0.01
N PHE A 9 -13.81 4.72 0.78
CA PHE A 9 -13.98 3.28 0.62
C PHE A 9 -15.41 2.85 0.96
N LEU A 10 -15.99 3.32 2.08
CA LEU A 10 -17.38 3.05 2.45
C LEU A 10 -18.37 3.57 1.40
N SER A 11 -18.11 4.76 0.85
CA SER A 11 -18.91 5.33 -0.25
C SER A 11 -18.84 4.45 -1.51
N SER A 12 -17.66 3.94 -1.84
CA SER A 12 -17.48 3.03 -2.97
C SER A 12 -18.15 1.68 -2.72
N TRP A 13 -18.07 1.15 -1.50
CA TRP A 13 -18.78 -0.05 -1.08
C TRP A 13 -20.30 0.11 -1.21
N GLY A 14 -20.86 1.24 -0.78
CA GLY A 14 -22.29 1.50 -0.91
C GLY A 14 -22.79 1.40 -2.36
N LYS A 15 -21.97 1.82 -3.32
CA LYS A 15 -22.28 1.84 -4.76
C LYS A 15 -22.12 0.48 -5.46
N LEU A 16 -21.51 -0.51 -4.81
CA LEU A 16 -21.30 -1.82 -5.42
C LEU A 16 -22.63 -2.59 -5.58
N PRO A 17 -22.77 -3.38 -6.67
CA PRO A 17 -23.86 -4.33 -6.83
C PRO A 17 -23.92 -5.34 -5.68
N GLU A 18 -25.14 -5.81 -5.36
CA GLU A 18 -25.36 -6.71 -4.23
C GLU A 18 -24.63 -8.05 -4.39
N GLU A 19 -24.54 -8.58 -5.61
CA GLU A 19 -23.78 -9.80 -5.93
C GLU A 19 -22.29 -9.69 -5.53
N ILE A 20 -21.69 -8.51 -5.72
CA ILE A 20 -20.29 -8.29 -5.36
C ILE A 20 -20.16 -8.15 -3.84
N LYS A 21 -21.07 -7.43 -3.19
CA LYS A 21 -21.09 -7.31 -1.72
C LYS A 21 -21.25 -8.65 -1.02
N THR A 22 -22.10 -9.54 -1.55
CA THR A 22 -22.27 -10.88 -0.99
C THR A 22 -21.07 -11.78 -1.27
N SER A 23 -20.46 -11.68 -2.46
CA SER A 23 -19.25 -12.44 -2.81
C SER A 23 -18.05 -12.10 -1.91
N TYR A 24 -17.84 -10.82 -1.59
CA TYR A 24 -16.76 -10.40 -0.67
C TYR A 24 -17.17 -10.54 0.79
N GLY A 25 -18.45 -10.31 1.11
CA GLY A 25 -19.02 -10.34 2.45
C GLY A 25 -18.75 -9.05 3.24
N GLU A 26 -19.64 -8.73 4.18
CA GLU A 26 -19.46 -7.58 5.07
C GLU A 26 -18.26 -7.72 6.03
N SER A 27 -17.88 -8.97 6.34
CA SER A 27 -16.70 -9.27 7.17
C SER A 27 -15.44 -8.71 6.54
N TYR A 28 -15.29 -8.82 5.22
CA TYR A 28 -14.17 -8.27 4.46
C TYR A 28 -14.08 -6.76 4.64
N LEU A 29 -15.19 -6.03 4.49
CA LEU A 29 -15.22 -4.58 4.69
C LEU A 29 -14.76 -4.19 6.08
N ARG A 30 -15.27 -4.87 7.12
CA ARG A 30 -14.90 -4.57 8.51
C ARG A 30 -13.42 -4.82 8.76
N GLN A 31 -12.89 -5.94 8.28
CA GLN A 31 -11.47 -6.29 8.41
C GLN A 31 -10.59 -5.29 7.67
N PHE A 32 -10.95 -4.93 6.43
CA PHE A 32 -10.20 -3.98 5.62
C PHE A 32 -10.15 -2.59 6.26
N VAL A 33 -11.29 -2.05 6.73
CA VAL A 33 -11.33 -0.77 7.44
C VAL A 33 -10.47 -0.79 8.71
N SER A 34 -10.49 -1.91 9.43
CA SER A 34 -9.67 -2.10 10.64
C SER A 34 -8.18 -2.14 10.28
N MET A 35 -7.81 -2.85 9.21
CA MET A 35 -6.45 -2.91 8.69
C MET A 35 -5.93 -1.52 8.31
N LEU A 36 -6.73 -0.70 7.62
CA LEU A 36 -6.36 0.66 7.25
C LEU A 36 -6.02 1.53 8.47
N LYS A 37 -6.76 1.38 9.58
CA LYS A 37 -6.49 2.11 10.84
C LYS A 37 -5.20 1.65 11.52
N VAL A 38 -4.85 0.37 11.40
CA VAL A 38 -3.58 -0.17 11.90
C VAL A 38 -2.41 0.34 11.05
N LEU A 39 -2.53 0.23 9.72
CA LEU A 39 -1.51 0.69 8.78
C LEU A 39 -1.25 2.20 8.89
N GLN A 40 -2.27 3.01 9.24
CA GLN A 40 -2.08 4.42 9.51
C GLN A 40 -0.96 4.69 10.52
N LYS A 41 -0.84 3.84 11.55
CA LYS A 41 0.14 3.99 12.62
C LYS A 41 1.56 3.60 12.17
N THR A 42 1.68 2.81 11.11
CA THR A 42 2.98 2.34 10.60
C THR A 42 3.52 3.22 9.47
N TYR A 43 2.71 4.11 8.90
CA TYR A 43 3.15 5.03 7.86
C TYR A 43 4.17 6.04 8.39
N ASN A 44 5.23 6.25 7.60
CA ASN A 44 6.19 7.30 7.87
C ASN A 44 5.58 8.67 7.54
N SER A 45 5.68 9.63 8.46
CA SER A 45 5.24 11.01 8.24
C SER A 45 6.21 11.82 7.37
N ASP A 46 7.45 11.34 7.22
CA ASP A 46 8.47 11.99 6.43
C ASP A 46 8.31 11.68 4.93
N LEU A 47 7.75 12.66 4.21
CA LEU A 47 7.58 12.61 2.76
C LEU A 47 8.91 12.76 1.99
N SER A 48 9.98 13.23 2.66
CA SER A 48 11.27 13.47 2.02
C SER A 48 11.85 12.20 1.40
N LEU A 49 11.55 11.02 1.97
CA LEU A 49 11.99 9.73 1.45
C LEU A 49 11.56 9.50 -0.01
N VAL A 50 10.37 9.96 -0.38
CA VAL A 50 9.83 9.84 -1.74
C VAL A 50 10.40 10.94 -2.62
N THR A 51 10.37 12.19 -2.16
CA THR A 51 10.82 13.33 -2.97
C THR A 51 12.31 13.25 -3.28
N ASN A 52 13.14 12.81 -2.33
CA ASN A 52 14.58 12.61 -2.56
C ASN A 52 14.85 11.52 -3.60
N CYS A 53 14.04 10.44 -3.61
CA CYS A 53 14.14 9.43 -4.66
C CYS A 53 13.77 9.99 -6.03
N MET A 54 12.72 10.81 -6.10
CA MET A 54 12.31 11.49 -7.34
C MET A 54 13.39 12.47 -7.81
N GLU A 55 13.92 13.30 -6.93
CA GLU A 55 15.00 14.25 -7.23
C GLU A 55 16.23 13.53 -7.76
N HIS A 56 16.68 12.47 -7.08
CA HIS A 56 17.82 11.69 -7.56
C HIS A 56 17.53 11.02 -8.91
N ALA A 57 16.32 10.51 -9.14
CA ALA A 57 15.96 9.91 -10.42
C ALA A 57 16.04 10.91 -11.59
N LEU A 58 15.68 12.18 -11.34
CA LEU A 58 15.68 13.24 -12.34
C LEU A 58 17.06 13.87 -12.57
N THR A 59 17.92 13.89 -11.55
CA THR A 59 19.22 14.60 -11.58
C THR A 59 20.42 13.68 -11.80
N SER A 60 20.26 12.36 -11.66
CA SER A 60 21.38 11.43 -11.81
C SER A 60 21.84 11.31 -13.26
N LEU A 61 23.15 11.34 -13.46
CA LEU A 61 23.77 11.05 -14.77
C LEU A 61 23.47 9.62 -15.26
N HIS A 62 23.27 8.68 -14.34
CA HIS A 62 22.98 7.27 -14.62
C HIS A 62 21.79 6.80 -13.77
N PRO A 63 20.55 7.16 -14.16
CA PRO A 63 19.37 6.83 -13.37
C PRO A 63 19.15 5.31 -13.27
N ARG A 64 18.62 4.86 -12.13
CA ARG A 64 18.29 3.45 -11.89
C ARG A 64 16.90 3.13 -12.41
N THR A 65 16.68 1.90 -12.87
CA THR A 65 15.35 1.42 -13.28
C THR A 65 14.36 1.35 -12.12
N ARG A 66 14.83 1.17 -10.87
CA ARG A 66 13.99 1.13 -9.67
C ARG A 66 14.60 1.95 -8.53
N TYR A 67 13.75 2.75 -7.89
CA TYR A 67 14.06 3.52 -6.69
C TYR A 67 13.14 3.08 -5.55
N SER A 68 13.72 2.66 -4.43
CA SER A 68 13.00 2.26 -3.23
C SER A 68 13.02 3.40 -2.22
N ALA A 69 11.86 4.04 -2.01
CA ALA A 69 11.68 5.09 -1.02
C ALA A 69 11.46 4.46 0.36
N GLY A 70 12.33 4.77 1.31
CA GLY A 70 12.27 4.23 2.67
C GLY A 70 13.06 2.93 2.87
N TRP A 71 13.20 2.57 4.15
CA TRP A 71 13.92 1.37 4.59
C TRP A 71 13.05 0.11 4.51
N ASP A 72 11.76 0.25 4.79
CA ASP A 72 10.73 -0.80 4.62
C ASP A 72 10.69 -1.31 3.19
N ALA A 73 10.73 -0.40 2.20
CA ALA A 73 10.82 -0.75 0.78
C ALA A 73 12.07 -1.59 0.46
N LYS A 74 13.21 -1.27 1.07
CA LYS A 74 14.49 -1.95 0.80
C LYS A 74 14.66 -3.26 1.56
N LEU A 75 14.14 -3.37 2.78
CA LEU A 75 14.36 -4.52 3.66
C LEU A 75 13.22 -5.52 3.68
N LEU A 76 11.99 -5.12 3.38
CA LEU A 76 10.84 -6.01 3.40
C LEU A 76 10.36 -6.30 1.98
N TYR A 77 9.87 -5.28 1.28
CA TYR A 77 9.20 -5.48 0.00
C TYR A 77 10.17 -5.92 -1.11
N LEU A 78 11.39 -5.38 -1.14
CA LEU A 78 12.37 -5.77 -2.14
C LEU A 78 12.80 -7.24 -1.99
N PRO A 79 13.19 -7.76 -0.80
CA PRO A 79 13.45 -9.19 -0.62
C PRO A 79 12.25 -10.06 -0.96
N ILE A 80 11.04 -9.69 -0.52
CA ILE A 80 9.81 -10.45 -0.81
C ILE A 80 9.58 -10.54 -2.33
N SER A 81 9.87 -9.48 -3.08
CA SER A 81 9.70 -9.47 -4.54
C SER A 81 10.63 -10.43 -5.30
N TYR A 82 11.69 -10.92 -4.66
CA TYR A 82 12.60 -11.93 -5.23
C TYR A 82 12.28 -13.35 -4.75
N LEU A 83 11.36 -13.53 -3.80
CA LEU A 83 10.94 -14.85 -3.35
C LEU A 83 10.10 -15.55 -4.43
N PRO A 84 10.14 -16.90 -4.50
CA PRO A 84 9.18 -17.68 -5.29
C PRO A 84 7.74 -17.31 -4.94
N SER A 85 6.85 -17.28 -5.95
CA SER A 85 5.45 -16.88 -5.78
C SER A 85 4.74 -17.63 -4.64
N ALA A 86 4.97 -18.95 -4.53
CA ALA A 86 4.36 -19.75 -3.46
C ALA A 86 4.76 -19.28 -2.05
N LEU A 87 5.98 -18.77 -1.86
CA LEU A 87 6.42 -18.21 -0.58
C LEU A 87 5.93 -16.78 -0.39
N SER A 88 5.93 -15.98 -1.45
CA SER A 88 5.43 -14.60 -1.40
C SER A 88 3.91 -14.54 -1.16
N ASP A 89 3.13 -15.47 -1.70
CA ASP A 89 1.67 -15.50 -1.55
C ASP A 89 1.22 -16.02 -0.17
N ALA A 90 2.09 -16.78 0.50
CA ALA A 90 1.84 -17.31 1.84
C ALA A 90 2.18 -16.33 2.97
N LEU A 91 2.97 -15.29 2.67
CA LEU A 91 3.38 -14.22 3.59
C LEU A 91 2.37 -13.07 3.60
#